data_AF-A0A7J9CPW6-F1
#
_entry.id   AF-A0A7J9CPW6-F1
#
_cell.length_a   1.000
_cell.length_b   1.000
_cell.length_c   1.000
_cell.angle_alpha   90.00
_cell.angle_beta   90.00
_cell.angle_gamma   90.00
#
_symmetry.space_group_name_H-M   'P 1'
#
loop_
_entity.id
_entity.type
_entity.pdbx_description
1 polymer ?
#
loop_
_entity_poly.entity_id
_entity_poly.type
_entity_poly.pdbx_seq_one_letter_code
_entity_poly.pdbx_strand_id
1 'polypeptide(L)'
;MIEELITNAEHIQHEVLREILSRNAGTEYLRGFLHGQTEKQLFKKNVPIVTYEDLKPYIDRIANVETSDILLAEPITGFFLRHA
;
A
#
# COMPACT_ATOMS: atom_id res chain seq x y z
N MET A 1 -20.39 4.12 17.96
CA MET A 1 -20.10 3.65 16.56
C MET A 1 -19.88 4.76 15.52
N ILE A 2 -19.81 6.05 15.88
CA ILE A 2 -19.02 7.06 15.12
C ILE A 2 -18.07 7.73 16.11
N GLU A 3 -18.56 7.99 17.32
CA GLU A 3 -17.80 8.50 18.47
C GLU A 3 -16.50 7.72 18.70
N GLU A 4 -16.51 6.38 18.69
CA GLU A 4 -15.31 5.55 18.85
C GLU A 4 -14.27 5.76 17.74
N LEU A 5 -14.70 5.93 16.48
CA LEU A 5 -13.80 6.21 15.36
C LEU A 5 -13.16 7.60 15.48
N ILE A 6 -13.89 8.57 16.01
CA ILE A 6 -13.42 9.95 16.19
C ILE A 6 -12.49 10.05 17.41
N THR A 7 -12.82 9.39 18.51
CA THR A 7 -12.02 9.40 19.74
C THR A 7 -10.73 8.60 19.62
N ASN A 8 -10.75 7.48 18.86
CA ASN A 8 -9.62 6.57 18.72
C ASN A 8 -8.92 6.67 17.36
N ALA A 9 -9.16 7.77 16.62
CA ALA A 9 -8.68 7.94 15.25
C ALA A 9 -7.15 7.70 15.12
N GLU A 10 -6.35 8.20 16.06
CA GLU A 10 -4.90 7.98 16.03
C GLU A 10 -4.56 6.50 16.14
N HIS A 11 -5.12 5.81 17.13
CA HIS A 11 -4.86 4.39 17.36
C HIS A 11 -5.26 3.56 16.14
N ILE A 12 -6.46 3.79 15.63
CA ILE A 12 -6.99 3.09 14.45
C ILE A 12 -6.10 3.33 13.24
N GLN A 13 -5.63 4.56 13.00
CA GLN A 13 -4.73 4.86 11.88
C GLN A 13 -3.37 4.15 12.02
N HIS A 14 -2.85 3.99 13.24
CA HIS A 14 -1.60 3.24 13.45
C HIS A 14 -1.81 1.75 13.17
N GLU A 15 -2.92 1.16 13.60
CA GLU A 15 -3.25 -0.24 13.33
C GLU A 15 -3.45 -0.51 11.84
N VAL A 16 -4.23 0.34 11.15
CA VAL A 16 -4.47 0.24 9.70
C VAL A 16 -3.15 0.31 8.93
N LEU A 17 -2.27 1.26 9.25
CA LEU A 17 -0.95 1.34 8.59
C LEU A 17 -0.13 0.08 8.85
N ARG A 18 -0.08 -0.40 10.09
CA ARG A 18 0.68 -1.60 10.46
C ARG A 18 0.18 -2.82 9.70
N GLU A 19 -1.13 -2.98 9.56
CA GLU A 19 -1.75 -4.08 8.83
C GLU A 19 -1.42 -4.02 7.33
N ILE A 20 -1.56 -2.85 6.69
CA ILE A 20 -1.18 -2.65 5.28
C ILE A 20 0.28 -3.02 5.05
N LEU A 21 1.18 -2.54 5.91
CA LEU A 21 2.62 -2.82 5.78
C LEU A 21 2.93 -4.30 6.01
N SER A 22 2.29 -4.93 6.99
CA SER A 22 2.51 -6.34 7.30
C SER A 22 2.04 -7.26 6.18
N ARG A 23 0.84 -7.01 5.64
CA ARG A 23 0.27 -7.80 4.54
C ARG A 23 1.11 -7.67 3.26
N ASN A 24 1.63 -6.47 2.98
CA ASN A 24 2.33 -6.18 1.73
C ASN A 24 3.86 -6.15 1.87
N ALA A 25 4.42 -6.58 3.00
CA ALA A 25 5.86 -6.48 3.29
C ALA A 25 6.76 -7.15 2.24
N GLY A 26 6.24 -8.20 1.58
CA GLY A 26 6.94 -8.96 0.55
C GLY A 26 6.79 -8.44 -0.88
N THR A 27 5.93 -7.44 -1.12
CA THR A 27 5.68 -6.94 -2.48
C THR A 27 6.91 -6.24 -3.02
N GLU A 28 7.09 -6.28 -4.35
CA GLU A 28 8.23 -5.66 -5.02
C GLU A 28 8.41 -4.19 -4.58
N TYR A 29 7.30 -3.44 -4.54
CA TYR A 29 7.32 -2.03 -4.18
C TYR A 29 7.78 -1.78 -2.74
N LEU A 30 7.13 -2.39 -1.74
CA LEU A 30 7.49 -2.13 -0.34
C LEU A 30 8.84 -2.74 0.04
N ARG A 31 9.23 -3.87 -0.57
CA ARG A 31 10.56 -4.46 -0.34
C ARG A 31 11.68 -3.50 -0.73
N GLY A 32 11.51 -2.72 -1.80
CA GLY A 32 12.51 -1.72 -2.24
C GLY A 32 12.78 -0.59 -1.23
N PHE A 33 11.84 -0.30 -0.33
CA PHE A 33 11.96 0.81 0.63
C PHE A 33 12.07 0.35 2.09
N LEU A 34 11.43 -0.75 2.44
CA LEU A 34 11.27 -1.20 3.83
C LEU A 34 11.94 -2.53 4.14
N HIS A 35 12.28 -3.35 3.13
CA HIS A 35 12.94 -4.64 3.35
C HIS A 35 12.23 -5.52 4.40
N GLY A 36 10.89 -5.49 4.44
CA GLY A 36 10.07 -6.25 5.39
C GLY A 36 9.75 -5.52 6.72
N GLN A 37 10.27 -4.32 6.94
CA GLN A 37 9.98 -3.50 8.11
C GLN A 37 8.57 -2.90 8.06
N THR A 38 7.92 -2.77 9.21
CA THR A 38 6.51 -2.31 9.32
C THR A 38 6.34 -1.11 10.25
N GLU A 39 7.44 -0.54 10.74
CA GLU A 39 7.42 0.58 11.66
C GLU A 39 7.02 1.89 10.95
N LYS A 40 6.04 2.60 11.52
CA LYS A 40 5.54 3.89 11.02
C LYS A 40 6.66 4.90 10.73
N GLN A 41 7.69 4.96 11.57
CA GLN A 41 8.80 5.91 11.39
C GLN A 41 9.64 5.58 10.15
N LEU A 42 9.85 4.29 9.88
CA LEU A 42 10.60 3.83 8.70
C LEU A 42 9.77 4.01 7.43
N PHE A 43 8.46 3.74 7.49
CA PHE A 43 7.53 4.09 6.42
C PHE A 43 7.63 5.57 6.03
N LYS A 44 7.49 6.47 7.02
CA LYS A 44 7.58 7.92 6.79
C LYS A 44 8.92 8.38 6.23
N LYS A 45 10.02 7.70 6.59
CA LYS A 45 11.38 8.08 6.18
C LYS A 45 11.73 7.55 4.80
N ASN A 46 11.30 6.33 4.47
CA ASN A 46 11.84 5.58 3.34
C ASN A 46 10.86 5.45 2.17
N VAL A 47 9.55 5.51 2.40
CA VAL A 47 8.55 5.39 1.32
C VAL A 47 8.23 6.78 0.78
N PRO A 48 8.45 7.04 -0.52
CA PRO A 48 8.22 8.36 -1.10
C PRO A 48 6.73 8.67 -1.24
N ILE A 49 6.39 9.96 -1.26
CA ILE A 49 5.10 10.45 -1.75
C ILE A 49 5.15 10.38 -3.28
N VAL A 50 4.20 9.67 -3.89
CA VAL A 50 4.21 9.35 -5.32
C VAL A 50 2.98 9.89 -6.03
N THR A 51 3.13 10.09 -7.34
CA THR A 51 2.06 10.39 -8.29
C THR A 51 1.62 9.13 -9.04
N TYR A 52 0.57 9.23 -9.87
CA TYR A 52 0.15 8.13 -10.72
C TYR A 52 1.26 7.67 -11.69
N GLU A 53 1.99 8.62 -12.27
CA GLU A 53 3.04 8.31 -13.26
C GLU A 53 4.18 7.48 -12.66
N ASP A 54 4.50 7.69 -11.38
CA ASP A 54 5.50 6.90 -10.66
C ASP A 54 5.04 5.43 -10.47
N LEU A 55 3.73 5.20 -10.36
CA LEU A 55 3.14 3.87 -10.15
C LEU A 55 2.73 3.19 -11.46
N LYS A 56 2.57 3.93 -12.55
CA LYS A 56 2.11 3.44 -13.85
C LYS A 56 2.88 2.22 -14.36
N PRO A 57 4.23 2.14 -14.28
CA PRO A 57 4.97 0.96 -14.73
C PRO A 57 4.59 -0.32 -13.99
N TYR A 58 4.30 -0.24 -12.69
CA TYR A 58 3.84 -1.37 -11.89
C TYR A 58 2.42 -1.77 -12.28
N ILE A 59 1.53 -0.79 -12.47
CA ILE A 59 0.14 -0.99 -12.89
C ILE A 59 0.07 -1.66 -14.27
N ASP A 60 0.87 -1.19 -15.23
CA ASP A 60 0.94 -1.76 -16.58
C ASP A 60 1.43 -3.23 -16.53
N ARG A 61 2.41 -3.56 -15.68
CA ARG A 61 2.89 -4.95 -15.50
C ARG A 61 1.82 -5.87 -14.93
N ILE A 62 1.09 -5.40 -13.93
CA ILE A 62 -0.05 -6.13 -13.35
C ILE A 62 -1.12 -6.39 -14.42
N ALA A 63 -1.47 -5.38 -15.22
CA ALA A 63 -2.48 -5.50 -16.26
C ALA A 63 -2.07 -6.50 -17.36
N ASN A 64 -0.77 -6.65 -17.61
CA ASN A 64 -0.21 -7.57 -18.61
C ASN A 64 0.01 -9.02 -18.09
N VAL A 65 -0.56 -9.38 -16.92
CA VAL A 65 -0.58 -10.74 -16.36
C VAL A 65 0.79 -11.26 -15.88
N GLU A 66 1.62 -10.37 -15.35
CA GLU A 66 2.72 -10.78 -14.47
C GLU A 66 2.24 -10.87 -13.01
N THR A 67 2.77 -11.88 -12.31
CA THR A 67 2.63 -12.23 -10.88
C THR A 67 2.02 -11.17 -9.94
N SER A 68 1.17 -11.64 -9.02
CA SER A 68 0.41 -10.84 -8.06
C SER A 68 1.23 -9.92 -7.16
N ASP A 69 2.50 -10.20 -6.89
CA ASP A 69 3.22 -9.65 -5.73
C ASP A 69 3.99 -8.34 -6.04
N ILE A 70 3.48 -7.51 -6.96
CA ILE A 70 4.14 -6.26 -7.38
C ILE A 70 3.83 -5.12 -6.40
N LEU A 71 2.54 -4.75 -6.29
CA LEU A 71 2.06 -3.70 -5.38
C LEU A 71 1.29 -4.28 -4.19
N LEU A 72 0.59 -5.40 -4.40
CA LEU A 72 -0.32 -6.01 -3.46
C LEU A 72 0.09 -7.47 -3.24
N ALA A 73 -0.04 -7.98 -2.03
CA ALA A 73 0.14 -9.43 -1.80
C ALA A 73 -1.10 -10.24 -2.21
N GLU A 74 -2.27 -9.59 -2.25
CA GLU A 74 -3.52 -10.22 -2.66
C GLU A 74 -3.79 -9.96 -4.15
N PRO A 75 -4.44 -10.91 -4.86
CA PRO A 75 -4.76 -10.75 -6.28
C PRO A 75 -5.65 -9.54 -6.56
N ILE A 76 -5.35 -8.82 -7.65
CA ILE A 76 -6.18 -7.71 -8.12
C ILE A 76 -7.45 -8.26 -8.80
N THR A 77 -8.60 -7.74 -8.38
CA THR A 77 -9.91 -8.18 -8.86
C THR A 77 -10.49 -7.28 -9.97
N GLY A 78 -9.91 -6.11 -10.19
CA GLY A 78 -10.31 -5.19 -11.26
C GLY A 78 -9.62 -3.84 -11.16
N PHE A 79 -9.75 -3.05 -12.24
CA PHE A 79 -9.29 -1.66 -12.29
C PHE A 79 -10.49 -0.72 -12.35
N PHE A 80 -10.52 0.28 -11.48
CA PHE A 80 -11.53 1.33 -11.49
C PHE A 80 -11.00 2.54 -12.26
N LEU A 81 -11.58 2.81 -13.42
CA LEU A 81 -11.23 3.97 -14.22
C LEU A 81 -12.10 5.15 -13.81
N ARG A 82 -11.48 6.31 -13.56
CA ARG A 82 -12.24 7.54 -13.36
C ARG A 82 -12.89 7.92 -14.69
N HIS A 83 -14.22 7.87 -14.75
CA HIS A 83 -14.97 8.48 -15.84
C HIS A 83 -14.88 10.00 -15.70
N ALA A 84 -14.54 10.68 -16.80
CA ALA A 84 -14.54 12.13 -16.89
C ALA A 84 -15.97 12.68 -16.93
#